data_AF-A0A382ZZ94-F1
#
_entry.id   AF-A0A382ZZ94-F1
#
_cell.length_a   1.000
_cell.length_b   1.000
_cell.length_c   1.000
_cell.angle_alpha   90.00
_cell.angle_beta   90.00
_cell.angle_gamma   90.00
#
_symmetry.space_group_name_H-M   'P 1'
#
loop_
_entity.id
_entity.type
_entity.pdbx_description
1 polymer ?
#
loop_
_entity_poly.entity_id
_entity_poly.type
_entity_poly.pdbx_seq_one_letter_code
_entity_poly.pdbx_strand_id
1 'polypeptide(L)'
;LGIFKFHYTLSGEDAVANLQYAQDMANIFVDVYNKQNGSDQMGFTRPPDDGFYSSIPDENGGDDQYDVYIYNLEAGIYGWVASEYTGDNPYSISTTELFAATSFMAMRNNYTDFGPQTEIESIKVTAAHEYFHAVQNGYNYYSAAWLMEATAAWIEDEIYDDVNDNYQYLGNWFKEPHIALNYNHHDDDGSAIDYGGNIGIQENESHWYGSWIFFRYISEHMVPSNGNGYETIRNIFEKDIFLSDGDYDKSIEA
;
A
#
# COMPACT_ATOMS: atom_id res chain seq x y z
N LEU A 1 -18.56 -6.70 -0.26
CA LEU A 1 -18.57 -7.03 1.18
C LEU A 1 -18.07 -5.81 1.93
N GLY A 2 -18.90 -5.20 2.79
CA GLY A 2 -18.54 -3.92 3.40
C GLY A 2 -18.33 -2.84 2.33
N ILE A 3 -17.15 -2.24 2.30
CA ILE A 3 -16.79 -1.18 1.35
C ILE A 3 -16.23 -1.69 0.01
N PHE A 4 -16.03 -3.01 -0.15
CA PHE A 4 -15.32 -3.59 -1.30
C PHE A 4 -16.23 -4.32 -2.27
N LYS A 5 -15.87 -4.28 -3.55
CA LYS A 5 -16.41 -5.13 -4.61
C LYS A 5 -15.29 -5.97 -5.23
N PHE A 6 -15.57 -7.27 -5.34
CA PHE A 6 -14.60 -8.23 -5.87
C PHE A 6 -15.02 -8.70 -7.25
N HIS A 7 -14.13 -8.55 -8.22
CA HIS A 7 -14.30 -8.98 -9.61
C HIS A 7 -13.43 -10.21 -9.86
N TYR A 8 -14.04 -11.32 -10.27
CA TYR A 8 -13.32 -12.57 -10.55
C TYR A 8 -14.10 -13.43 -11.54
N THR A 9 -13.41 -14.40 -12.14
CA THR A 9 -14.03 -15.44 -12.97
C THR A 9 -13.73 -16.84 -12.40
N LEU A 10 -14.59 -17.81 -12.73
CA LEU A 10 -14.39 -19.24 -12.41
C LEU A 10 -14.00 -20.06 -13.65
N SER A 11 -13.69 -19.38 -14.75
CA SER A 11 -13.34 -20.02 -16.02
C SER A 11 -12.35 -19.17 -16.81
N GLY A 12 -11.52 -19.83 -17.63
CA GLY A 12 -10.46 -19.16 -18.39
C GLY A 12 -9.15 -19.07 -17.61
N GLU A 13 -8.22 -18.30 -18.14
CA GLU A 13 -6.88 -18.11 -17.57
C GLU A 13 -6.91 -17.33 -16.26
N ASP A 14 -7.82 -16.35 -16.15
CA ASP A 14 -8.00 -15.50 -14.98
C ASP A 14 -8.82 -16.17 -13.85
N ALA A 15 -9.16 -17.44 -14.01
CA ALA A 15 -10.02 -18.13 -13.06
C ALA A 15 -9.36 -18.23 -11.68
N VAL A 16 -10.10 -17.87 -10.63
CA VAL A 16 -9.76 -18.31 -9.27
C VAL A 16 -10.05 -19.79 -9.12
N ALA A 17 -9.37 -20.45 -8.18
CA ALA A 17 -9.50 -21.89 -7.98
C ALA A 17 -10.94 -22.34 -7.70
N ASN A 18 -11.71 -21.55 -6.95
CA ASN A 18 -13.12 -21.77 -6.63
C ASN A 18 -13.70 -20.51 -5.95
N LEU A 19 -15.00 -20.53 -5.65
CA LEU A 19 -15.69 -19.43 -4.94
C LEU A 19 -15.10 -19.16 -3.53
N GLN A 20 -14.62 -20.19 -2.83
CA GLN A 20 -14.07 -20.04 -1.48
C GLN A 20 -12.80 -19.18 -1.50
N TYR A 21 -11.94 -19.30 -2.52
CA TYR A 21 -10.76 -18.44 -2.69
C TYR A 21 -11.12 -16.96 -2.69
N ALA A 22 -12.11 -16.56 -3.50
CA ALA A 22 -12.56 -15.17 -3.57
C ALA A 22 -13.24 -14.72 -2.26
N GLN A 23 -13.96 -15.61 -1.58
CA GLN A 23 -14.60 -15.31 -0.29
C GLN A 23 -13.58 -15.14 0.85
N ASP A 24 -12.55 -15.98 0.89
CA ASP A 24 -11.47 -15.89 1.89
C ASP A 24 -10.69 -14.60 1.71
N MET A 25 -10.33 -14.25 0.48
CA MET A 25 -9.71 -12.97 0.16
C MET A 25 -10.61 -11.79 0.58
N ALA A 26 -11.90 -11.83 0.24
CA ALA A 26 -12.81 -10.77 0.63
C ALA A 26 -12.96 -10.60 2.15
N ASN A 27 -12.95 -11.70 2.92
CA ASN A 27 -12.96 -11.63 4.38
C ASN A 27 -11.66 -11.05 4.95
N ILE A 28 -10.51 -11.35 4.34
CA ILE A 28 -9.21 -10.77 4.70
C ILE A 28 -9.23 -9.25 4.48
N PHE A 29 -9.71 -8.76 3.33
CA PHE A 29 -9.82 -7.33 3.08
C PHE A 29 -10.73 -6.61 4.08
N VAL A 30 -11.82 -7.24 4.52
CA VAL A 30 -12.67 -6.68 5.57
C VAL A 30 -11.92 -6.57 6.91
N ASP A 31 -11.11 -7.57 7.28
CA ASP A 31 -10.24 -7.52 8.46
C ASP A 31 -9.20 -6.39 8.35
N VAL A 32 -8.51 -6.30 7.21
CA VAL A 32 -7.53 -5.25 6.90
C VAL A 32 -8.17 -3.86 7.01
N TYR A 33 -9.32 -3.63 6.36
CA TYR A 33 -10.08 -2.37 6.44
C TYR A 33 -10.40 -1.99 7.89
N ASN A 34 -10.92 -2.92 8.67
CA ASN A 34 -11.29 -2.63 10.06
C ASN A 34 -10.06 -2.25 10.90
N LYS A 35 -8.91 -2.87 10.66
CA LYS A 35 -7.66 -2.55 11.39
C LYS A 35 -7.06 -1.22 10.95
N GLN A 36 -6.95 -0.96 9.64
CA GLN A 36 -6.35 0.27 9.12
C GLN A 36 -7.24 1.49 9.41
N ASN A 37 -8.55 1.39 9.21
CA ASN A 37 -9.45 2.53 9.30
C ASN A 37 -10.24 2.64 10.61
N GLY A 38 -10.30 1.57 11.42
CA GLY A 38 -10.99 1.60 12.72
C GLY A 38 -10.37 2.64 13.65
N SER A 39 -11.18 3.56 14.17
CA SER A 39 -10.69 4.65 15.05
C SER A 39 -10.22 4.16 16.42
N ASP A 40 -10.66 2.99 16.85
CA ASP A 40 -10.14 2.24 18.00
C ASP A 40 -8.94 1.35 17.65
N GLN A 41 -8.52 1.33 16.38
CA GLN A 41 -7.38 0.60 15.84
C GLN A 41 -6.29 1.59 15.37
N MET A 42 -5.98 1.65 14.07
CA MET A 42 -4.97 2.56 13.51
C MET A 42 -5.54 3.94 13.12
N GLY A 43 -6.82 3.97 12.71
CA GLY A 43 -7.57 5.20 12.46
C GLY A 43 -7.17 6.00 11.23
N PHE A 44 -6.52 5.38 10.23
CA PHE A 44 -6.28 6.02 8.93
C PHE A 44 -7.59 6.36 8.23
N THR A 45 -7.65 7.47 7.51
CA THR A 45 -8.78 7.80 6.64
C THR A 45 -8.85 6.76 5.51
N ARG A 46 -10.04 6.25 5.23
CA ARG A 46 -10.23 5.30 4.13
C ARG A 46 -9.99 5.97 2.76
N PRO A 47 -9.60 5.21 1.71
CA PRO A 47 -9.51 5.75 0.36
C PRO A 47 -10.84 6.37 -0.10
N PRO A 48 -10.80 7.38 -0.99
CA PRO A 48 -12.00 7.91 -1.63
C PRO A 48 -12.71 6.81 -2.44
N ASP A 49 -14.04 6.88 -2.50
CA ASP A 49 -14.81 6.06 -3.44
C ASP A 49 -14.79 6.67 -4.84
N ASP A 50 -15.15 5.85 -5.82
CA ASP A 50 -15.28 6.21 -7.23
C ASP A 50 -16.75 6.47 -7.63
N GLY A 51 -17.67 6.63 -6.67
CA GLY A 51 -19.11 6.79 -6.93
C GLY A 51 -19.49 8.03 -7.76
N PHE A 52 -18.60 9.03 -7.83
CA PHE A 52 -18.76 10.18 -8.71
C PHE A 52 -18.62 9.85 -10.21
N TYR A 53 -18.07 8.69 -10.57
CA TYR A 53 -18.07 8.15 -11.94
C TYR A 53 -19.47 7.76 -12.44
N SER A 54 -20.52 7.88 -11.62
CA SER A 54 -21.92 7.59 -11.97
C SER A 54 -22.49 8.33 -13.20
N SER A 55 -21.73 9.27 -13.79
CA SER A 55 -22.07 9.92 -15.07
C SER A 55 -21.55 9.18 -16.32
N ILE A 56 -20.70 8.15 -16.16
CA ILE A 56 -20.19 7.29 -17.24
C ILE A 56 -20.57 5.83 -16.93
N PRO A 57 -21.50 5.22 -17.69
CA PRO A 57 -21.85 3.82 -17.51
C PRO A 57 -20.64 2.90 -17.70
N ASP A 58 -20.51 1.89 -16.84
CA ASP A 58 -19.53 0.79 -16.92
C ASP A 58 -18.05 1.14 -16.63
N GLU A 59 -17.74 2.35 -16.12
CA GLU A 59 -16.35 2.77 -15.82
C GLU A 59 -15.98 2.81 -14.32
N ASN A 60 -16.86 2.39 -13.40
CA ASN A 60 -16.66 2.47 -11.94
C ASN A 60 -16.75 1.10 -11.22
N GLY A 61 -16.38 0.03 -11.94
CA GLY A 61 -16.63 -1.35 -11.48
C GLY A 61 -18.12 -1.70 -11.24
N GLY A 62 -19.05 -0.80 -11.56
CA GLY A 62 -20.50 -0.99 -11.52
C GLY A 62 -21.22 -0.49 -10.26
N ASP A 63 -20.56 0.00 -9.22
CA ASP A 63 -21.18 0.71 -8.08
C ASP A 63 -20.17 1.61 -7.33
N ASP A 64 -20.44 2.04 -6.09
CA ASP A 64 -19.59 2.95 -5.30
C ASP A 64 -18.66 2.22 -4.31
N GLN A 65 -18.54 0.90 -4.42
CA GLN A 65 -17.66 0.10 -3.58
C GLN A 65 -16.26 0.03 -4.21
N TYR A 66 -15.22 0.08 -3.37
CA TYR A 66 -13.83 0.00 -3.81
C TYR A 66 -13.55 -1.33 -4.55
N ASP A 67 -13.03 -1.22 -5.77
CA ASP A 67 -12.84 -2.36 -6.66
C ASP A 67 -11.55 -3.15 -6.40
N VAL A 68 -11.71 -4.47 -6.29
CA VAL A 68 -10.63 -5.45 -6.19
C VAL A 68 -10.79 -6.49 -7.30
N TYR A 69 -9.90 -6.47 -8.28
CA TYR A 69 -9.89 -7.40 -9.40
C TYR A 69 -8.97 -8.59 -9.11
N ILE A 70 -9.48 -9.81 -9.27
CA ILE A 70 -8.71 -11.05 -9.09
C ILE A 70 -8.53 -11.72 -10.45
N TYR A 71 -7.29 -11.80 -10.93
CA TYR A 71 -6.98 -12.39 -12.23
C TYR A 71 -5.54 -12.93 -12.31
N ASN A 72 -5.13 -13.48 -13.46
CA ASN A 72 -3.78 -14.01 -13.64
C ASN A 72 -2.78 -12.88 -13.84
N LEU A 73 -2.10 -12.44 -12.77
CA LEU A 73 -1.05 -11.42 -12.87
C LEU A 73 0.24 -11.99 -13.46
N GLU A 74 1.12 -11.10 -13.92
CA GLU A 74 2.47 -11.45 -14.34
C GLU A 74 3.25 -12.18 -13.24
N ALA A 75 4.21 -13.02 -13.64
CA ALA A 75 4.99 -13.83 -12.71
C ALA A 75 5.77 -12.94 -11.73
N GLY A 76 5.69 -13.26 -10.44
CA GLY A 76 6.36 -12.54 -9.37
C GLY A 76 5.59 -11.35 -8.77
N ILE A 77 4.48 -10.92 -9.38
CA ILE A 77 3.68 -9.79 -8.87
C ILE A 77 2.61 -10.27 -7.90
N TYR A 78 2.72 -9.95 -6.61
CA TYR A 78 1.74 -10.35 -5.58
C TYR A 78 0.39 -9.65 -5.76
N GLY A 79 0.42 -8.33 -5.93
CA GLY A 79 -0.72 -7.45 -6.17
C GLY A 79 -0.22 -6.10 -6.69
N TRP A 80 -1.14 -5.18 -6.96
CA TRP A 80 -0.82 -3.78 -7.24
C TRP A 80 -2.05 -2.88 -7.08
N VAL A 81 -1.82 -1.59 -6.86
CA VAL A 81 -2.84 -0.52 -6.89
C VAL A 81 -2.60 0.44 -8.04
N ALA A 82 -3.66 0.82 -8.75
CA ALA A 82 -3.60 1.92 -9.73
C ALA A 82 -4.54 3.04 -9.34
N SER A 83 -3.99 4.25 -9.33
CA SER A 83 -4.74 5.49 -9.16
C SER A 83 -5.47 5.89 -10.44
N GLU A 84 -6.60 6.58 -10.30
CA GLU A 84 -7.44 6.96 -11.43
C GLU A 84 -7.65 8.46 -11.53
N TYR A 85 -8.30 9.07 -10.54
CA TYR A 85 -8.63 10.49 -10.53
C TYR A 85 -8.14 11.17 -9.27
N THR A 86 -7.44 12.28 -9.42
CA THR A 86 -6.93 13.11 -8.32
C THR A 86 -7.90 14.24 -7.95
N GLY A 87 -8.18 14.40 -6.67
CA GLY A 87 -9.01 15.45 -6.09
C GLY A 87 -9.04 15.40 -4.56
N ASP A 88 -10.23 15.62 -4.00
CA ASP A 88 -10.51 15.61 -2.56
C ASP A 88 -10.83 14.19 -2.08
N ASN A 89 -10.50 13.85 -0.82
CA ASN A 89 -11.00 12.65 -0.17
C ASN A 89 -12.24 13.00 0.66
N PRO A 90 -13.46 12.63 0.22
CA PRO A 90 -14.69 13.01 0.90
C PRO A 90 -14.85 12.40 2.30
N TYR A 91 -13.96 11.48 2.69
CA TYR A 91 -13.95 10.85 4.01
C TYR A 91 -13.06 11.55 5.02
N SER A 92 -12.25 12.52 4.60
CA SER A 92 -11.52 13.38 5.50
C SER A 92 -12.46 14.33 6.25
N ILE A 93 -12.30 14.40 7.58
CA ILE A 93 -13.23 15.14 8.46
C ILE A 93 -12.90 16.63 8.55
N SER A 94 -11.60 16.97 8.61
CA SER A 94 -11.14 18.33 8.95
C SER A 94 -10.22 18.94 7.90
N THR A 95 -10.01 18.26 6.79
CA THR A 95 -9.09 18.63 5.72
C THR A 95 -9.75 18.38 4.37
N THR A 96 -9.32 19.14 3.36
CA THR A 96 -9.67 18.92 1.96
C THR A 96 -8.36 18.69 1.23
N GLU A 97 -8.18 17.48 0.70
CA GLU A 97 -7.02 17.12 -0.10
C GLU A 97 -7.12 17.77 -1.49
N LEU A 98 -5.98 18.16 -2.05
CA LEU A 98 -5.92 18.61 -3.45
C LEU A 98 -5.54 17.48 -4.40
N PHE A 99 -4.85 16.47 -3.87
CA PHE A 99 -4.20 15.40 -4.63
C PHE A 99 -4.48 14.02 -4.04
N ALA A 100 -5.56 13.83 -3.27
CA ALA A 100 -6.04 12.48 -2.97
C ALA A 100 -6.48 11.81 -4.28
N ALA A 101 -6.31 10.50 -4.41
CA ALA A 101 -6.72 9.79 -5.61
C ALA A 101 -7.67 8.63 -5.32
N THR A 102 -8.71 8.50 -6.16
CA THR A 102 -9.38 7.21 -6.31
C THR A 102 -8.43 6.19 -6.89
N SER A 103 -8.68 4.93 -6.57
CA SER A 103 -7.88 3.83 -7.05
C SER A 103 -8.69 2.54 -7.05
N PHE A 104 -8.18 1.56 -7.80
CA PHE A 104 -8.60 0.19 -7.73
C PHE A 104 -7.38 -0.70 -7.52
N MET A 105 -7.62 -1.97 -7.19
CA MET A 105 -6.56 -2.91 -6.89
C MET A 105 -6.69 -4.20 -7.70
N ALA A 106 -5.54 -4.78 -8.02
CA ALA A 106 -5.44 -6.11 -8.59
C ALA A 106 -4.75 -7.08 -7.63
N MET A 107 -5.29 -8.28 -7.51
CA MET A 107 -4.76 -9.38 -6.72
C MET A 107 -4.59 -10.61 -7.61
N ARG A 108 -3.58 -11.45 -7.33
CA ARG A 108 -3.43 -12.72 -8.05
C ARG A 108 -4.58 -13.69 -7.81
N ASN A 109 -4.91 -14.45 -8.84
CA ASN A 109 -5.83 -15.60 -8.77
C ASN A 109 -5.22 -16.86 -8.15
N ASN A 110 -3.91 -16.89 -7.87
CA ASN A 110 -3.20 -17.91 -7.09
C ASN A 110 -1.79 -17.44 -6.69
N TYR A 111 -1.24 -17.93 -5.57
CA TYR A 111 0.11 -17.58 -5.08
C TYR A 111 1.09 -18.77 -5.14
N THR A 112 0.94 -19.64 -6.15
CA THR A 112 1.83 -20.79 -6.34
C THR A 112 3.26 -20.30 -6.62
N ASP A 113 4.26 -20.86 -5.92
CA ASP A 113 5.69 -20.57 -6.06
C ASP A 113 6.18 -19.20 -5.56
N PHE A 114 5.39 -18.50 -4.74
CA PHE A 114 5.73 -17.15 -4.23
C PHE A 114 6.69 -17.14 -3.01
N GLY A 115 7.09 -18.30 -2.49
CA GLY A 115 8.06 -18.36 -1.40
C GLY A 115 7.68 -19.38 -0.32
N PRO A 116 8.19 -19.23 0.92
CA PRO A 116 7.90 -20.18 1.99
C PRO A 116 6.46 -20.04 2.54
N GLN A 117 5.81 -18.90 2.29
CA GLN A 117 4.49 -18.60 2.83
C GLN A 117 3.41 -19.46 2.18
N THR A 118 2.38 -19.76 2.96
CA THR A 118 1.17 -20.36 2.43
C THR A 118 0.39 -19.32 1.61
N GLU A 119 -0.45 -19.79 0.68
CA GLU A 119 -1.28 -18.91 -0.15
C GLU A 119 -2.13 -17.94 0.68
N ILE A 120 -2.67 -18.40 1.82
CA ILE A 120 -3.47 -17.52 2.69
C ILE A 120 -2.61 -16.46 3.40
N GLU A 121 -1.35 -16.77 3.72
CA GLU A 121 -0.40 -15.81 4.29
C GLU A 121 0.02 -14.78 3.26
N SER A 122 0.29 -15.19 2.01
CA SER A 122 0.56 -14.27 0.90
C SER A 122 -0.62 -13.32 0.67
N ILE A 123 -1.86 -13.83 0.64
CA ILE A 123 -3.06 -12.98 0.49
C ILE A 123 -3.18 -11.96 1.62
N LYS A 124 -2.88 -12.36 2.87
CA LYS A 124 -2.94 -11.48 4.04
C LYS A 124 -1.99 -10.29 3.92
N VAL A 125 -0.69 -10.56 3.73
CA VAL A 125 0.32 -9.48 3.67
C VAL A 125 0.10 -8.61 2.44
N THR A 126 -0.22 -9.21 1.28
CA THR A 126 -0.55 -8.43 0.06
C THR A 126 -1.78 -7.55 0.26
N ALA A 127 -2.85 -8.08 0.87
CA ALA A 127 -4.04 -7.27 1.13
C ALA A 127 -3.74 -6.10 2.10
N ALA A 128 -2.90 -6.33 3.12
CA ALA A 128 -2.47 -5.27 4.03
C ALA A 128 -1.63 -4.19 3.32
N HIS A 129 -0.64 -4.61 2.53
CA HIS A 129 0.27 -3.74 1.77
C HIS A 129 -0.50 -2.91 0.73
N GLU A 130 -1.19 -3.58 -0.18
CA GLU A 130 -1.87 -2.92 -1.29
C GLU A 130 -3.03 -2.05 -0.81
N TYR A 131 -3.80 -2.49 0.20
CA TYR A 131 -4.88 -1.63 0.72
C TYR A 131 -4.32 -0.37 1.39
N PHE A 132 -3.11 -0.45 1.95
CA PHE A 132 -2.47 0.73 2.50
C PHE A 132 -2.00 1.69 1.40
N HIS A 133 -1.59 1.21 0.22
CA HIS A 133 -1.38 2.11 -0.93
C HIS A 133 -2.65 2.86 -1.33
N ALA A 134 -3.81 2.20 -1.32
CA ALA A 134 -5.08 2.88 -1.55
C ALA A 134 -5.35 3.98 -0.50
N VAL A 135 -5.11 3.67 0.78
CA VAL A 135 -5.19 4.63 1.88
C VAL A 135 -4.23 5.81 1.67
N GLN A 136 -2.96 5.55 1.34
CA GLN A 136 -1.94 6.57 1.08
C GLN A 136 -2.33 7.48 -0.08
N ASN A 137 -2.78 6.90 -1.19
CA ASN A 137 -3.34 7.65 -2.32
C ASN A 137 -4.50 8.54 -1.88
N GLY A 138 -5.32 8.10 -0.93
CA GLY A 138 -6.40 8.89 -0.33
C GLY A 138 -5.94 10.05 0.56
N TYR A 139 -4.67 10.12 0.95
CA TYR A 139 -4.08 11.29 1.60
C TYR A 139 -3.41 12.20 0.58
N ASN A 140 -2.54 11.63 -0.25
CA ASN A 140 -1.77 12.35 -1.25
C ASN A 140 -1.16 11.36 -2.26
N TYR A 141 -1.59 11.43 -3.52
CA TYR A 141 -1.04 10.62 -4.60
C TYR A 141 0.45 10.91 -4.88
N TYR A 142 0.91 12.13 -4.58
CA TYR A 142 2.29 12.53 -4.81
C TYR A 142 3.21 12.29 -3.61
N SER A 143 2.78 11.54 -2.59
CA SER A 143 3.66 11.15 -1.48
C SER A 143 4.94 10.48 -2.00
N ALA A 144 6.05 10.68 -1.28
CA ALA A 144 7.32 10.06 -1.67
C ALA A 144 7.20 8.52 -1.76
N ALA A 145 7.57 7.95 -2.92
CA ALA A 145 7.45 6.52 -3.17
C ALA A 145 8.14 5.64 -2.10
N TRP A 146 9.34 6.03 -1.64
CA TRP A 146 10.04 5.29 -0.58
C TRP A 146 9.24 5.23 0.73
N LEU A 147 8.55 6.32 1.09
CA LEU A 147 7.70 6.40 2.28
C LEU A 147 6.49 5.49 2.11
N MET A 148 5.86 5.53 0.92
CA MET A 148 4.72 4.68 0.59
C MET A 148 5.08 3.20 0.72
N GLU A 149 6.14 2.74 0.05
CA GLU A 149 6.56 1.33 0.07
C GLU A 149 7.03 0.87 1.46
N ALA A 150 7.86 1.67 2.13
CA ALA A 150 8.38 1.30 3.44
C ALA A 150 7.26 1.20 4.50
N THR A 151 6.26 2.07 4.43
CA THR A 151 5.13 2.02 5.36
C THR A 151 4.07 0.98 4.98
N ALA A 152 3.93 0.66 3.69
CA ALA A 152 3.12 -0.48 3.24
C ALA A 152 3.74 -1.81 3.70
N ALA A 153 5.05 -1.99 3.56
CA ALA A 153 5.74 -3.15 4.12
C ALA A 153 5.70 -3.19 5.66
N TRP A 154 5.70 -2.03 6.33
CA TRP A 154 5.54 -1.96 7.80
C TRP A 154 4.16 -2.46 8.25
N ILE A 155 3.10 -2.07 7.55
CA ILE A 155 1.73 -2.41 7.97
C ILE A 155 1.41 -3.90 7.83
N GLU A 156 2.12 -4.61 6.95
CA GLU A 156 2.03 -6.07 6.84
C GLU A 156 2.26 -6.75 8.19
N ASP A 157 3.33 -6.36 8.88
CA ASP A 157 3.74 -6.91 10.18
C ASP A 157 2.84 -6.40 11.32
N GLU A 158 2.39 -5.14 11.27
CA GLU A 158 1.45 -4.62 12.28
C GLU A 158 0.09 -5.33 12.25
N ILE A 159 -0.37 -5.74 11.06
CA ILE A 159 -1.67 -6.41 10.89
C ILE A 159 -1.55 -7.93 11.05
N TYR A 160 -0.43 -8.51 10.63
CA TYR A 160 -0.17 -9.95 10.55
C TYR A 160 1.25 -10.36 11.02
N ASP A 161 1.62 -9.95 12.24
CA ASP A 161 2.91 -10.20 12.94
C ASP A 161 3.43 -11.66 12.86
N ASP A 162 2.54 -12.66 12.84
CA ASP A 162 2.95 -14.07 12.75
C ASP A 162 3.48 -14.48 11.36
N VAL A 163 3.23 -13.70 10.30
CA VAL A 163 3.59 -14.05 8.92
C VAL A 163 5.06 -13.74 8.62
N ASN A 164 5.56 -12.57 9.06
CA ASN A 164 6.96 -12.17 8.89
C ASN A 164 7.46 -12.18 7.43
N ASP A 165 6.61 -11.86 6.44
CA ASP A 165 7.01 -11.86 5.02
C ASP A 165 8.08 -10.79 4.73
N ASN A 166 7.86 -9.57 5.22
CA ASN A 166 8.77 -8.43 5.10
C ASN A 166 10.16 -8.61 5.77
N TYR A 167 10.39 -9.69 6.53
CA TYR A 167 11.71 -9.99 7.11
C TYR A 167 12.72 -10.37 6.03
N GLN A 168 12.25 -10.81 4.85
CA GLN A 168 13.10 -11.14 3.72
C GLN A 168 13.98 -9.97 3.28
N TYR A 169 13.53 -8.73 3.48
CA TYR A 169 14.26 -7.50 3.11
C TYR A 169 15.40 -7.16 4.09
N LEU A 170 15.27 -7.54 5.37
CA LEU A 170 16.18 -7.11 6.44
C LEU A 170 17.62 -7.59 6.25
N GLY A 171 17.79 -8.79 5.70
CA GLY A 171 19.10 -9.41 5.55
C GLY A 171 20.05 -8.61 4.66
N ASN A 172 19.54 -8.00 3.58
CA ASN A 172 20.32 -7.11 2.72
C ASN A 172 20.36 -5.70 3.28
N TRP A 173 19.23 -5.18 3.76
CA TRP A 173 19.14 -3.85 4.35
C TRP A 173 20.18 -3.62 5.48
N PHE A 174 20.34 -4.57 6.42
CA PHE A 174 21.32 -4.46 7.50
C PHE A 174 22.80 -4.54 7.06
N LYS A 175 23.09 -5.03 5.85
CA LYS A 175 24.45 -5.02 5.29
C LYS A 175 24.84 -3.64 4.77
N GLU A 176 23.86 -2.76 4.57
CA GLU A 176 24.02 -1.47 3.91
C GLU A 176 23.60 -0.28 4.80
N PRO A 177 24.08 -0.18 6.06
CA PRO A 177 23.67 0.90 6.98
C PRO A 177 24.17 2.29 6.57
N HIS A 178 24.96 2.37 5.49
CA HIS A 178 25.49 3.61 4.92
C HIS A 178 24.59 4.17 3.81
N ILE A 179 23.63 3.38 3.32
CA ILE A 179 22.63 3.80 2.34
C ILE A 179 21.50 4.52 3.07
N ALA A 180 21.01 5.62 2.49
CA ALA A 180 19.92 6.39 3.07
C ALA A 180 18.59 5.67 2.90
N LEU A 181 17.67 5.84 3.87
CA LEU A 181 16.34 5.22 3.86
C LEU A 181 15.56 5.49 2.56
N ASN A 182 15.68 6.72 2.05
CA ASN A 182 15.01 7.19 0.84
C ASN A 182 15.86 7.03 -0.43
N TYR A 183 16.94 6.25 -0.39
CA TYR A 183 17.85 6.12 -1.52
C TYR A 183 17.09 5.59 -2.73
N ASN A 184 16.91 6.44 -3.74
CA ASN A 184 16.47 6.07 -5.07
C ASN A 184 17.72 5.94 -5.94
N HIS A 185 17.87 4.83 -6.65
CA HIS A 185 18.97 4.67 -7.58
C HIS A 185 18.70 5.40 -8.89
N HIS A 186 17.53 6.03 -9.07
CA HIS A 186 17.22 6.94 -10.16
C HIS A 186 17.21 8.41 -9.67
N ASP A 187 17.94 9.29 -10.36
CA ASP A 187 17.71 10.73 -10.29
C ASP A 187 16.27 11.04 -10.78
N ASP A 188 15.73 12.21 -10.45
CA ASP A 188 14.39 12.68 -10.89
C ASP A 188 14.21 12.68 -12.43
N ASP A 189 15.29 12.50 -13.20
CA ASP A 189 15.29 12.37 -14.66
C ASP A 189 15.34 10.91 -15.18
N GLY A 190 15.31 9.93 -14.28
CA GLY A 190 15.36 8.50 -14.59
C GLY A 190 16.76 7.93 -14.82
N SER A 191 17.84 8.72 -14.66
CA SER A 191 19.20 8.20 -14.80
C SER A 191 19.71 7.52 -13.52
N ALA A 192 20.48 6.44 -13.67
CA ALA A 192 20.96 5.67 -12.53
C ALA A 192 22.09 6.38 -11.77
N ILE A 193 21.96 6.58 -10.46
CA ILE A 193 22.99 7.19 -9.60
C ILE A 193 24.09 6.15 -9.28
N ASP A 194 25.20 6.17 -10.03
CA ASP A 194 26.37 5.32 -9.77
C ASP A 194 27.23 5.88 -8.63
N TYR A 195 27.11 5.30 -7.42
CA TYR A 195 28.01 5.55 -6.29
C TYR A 195 29.25 4.64 -6.27
N GLY A 196 29.72 4.16 -7.41
CA GLY A 196 31.05 3.54 -7.56
C GLY A 196 31.27 2.26 -6.76
N GLY A 197 30.19 1.62 -6.30
CA GLY A 197 30.18 0.28 -5.75
C GLY A 197 29.44 -0.64 -6.72
N ASN A 198 29.90 -1.88 -6.89
CA ASN A 198 29.11 -2.92 -7.54
C ASN A 198 27.88 -3.23 -6.66
N ILE A 199 26.87 -2.37 -6.69
CA ILE A 199 25.55 -2.60 -6.09
C ILE A 199 24.75 -3.37 -7.13
N GLY A 200 24.22 -4.52 -6.74
CA GLY A 200 23.47 -5.38 -7.64
C GLY A 200 22.22 -4.65 -8.13
N ILE A 201 22.01 -4.64 -9.44
CA ILE A 201 20.93 -3.92 -10.16
C ILE A 201 19.53 -4.57 -9.91
N GLN A 202 19.34 -5.24 -8.77
CA GLN A 202 18.06 -5.85 -8.34
C GLN A 202 17.66 -5.47 -6.91
N GLU A 203 18.45 -4.64 -6.19
CA GLU A 203 18.35 -4.51 -4.73
C GLU A 203 17.63 -3.22 -4.24
N ASN A 204 17.15 -2.34 -5.12
CA ASN A 204 16.70 -0.99 -4.74
C ASN A 204 15.26 -0.93 -4.20
N GLU A 205 14.30 -1.61 -4.84
CA GLU A 205 12.96 -1.80 -4.24
C GLU A 205 13.12 -2.49 -2.88
N SER A 206 13.99 -3.50 -2.80
CA SER A 206 14.30 -4.16 -1.52
C SER A 206 14.83 -3.22 -0.43
N HIS A 207 15.45 -2.07 -0.76
CA HIS A 207 15.91 -1.12 0.26
C HIS A 207 14.78 -0.27 0.83
N TRP A 208 13.84 0.20 -0.01
CA TRP A 208 12.64 0.89 0.47
C TRP A 208 11.77 -0.04 1.29
N TYR A 209 11.49 -1.25 0.78
CA TYR A 209 10.77 -2.25 1.52
C TYR A 209 11.48 -2.54 2.85
N GLY A 210 12.79 -2.82 2.85
CA GLY A 210 13.56 -3.06 4.09
C GLY A 210 13.58 -1.89 5.07
N SER A 211 13.32 -0.67 4.61
CA SER A 211 13.21 0.51 5.48
C SER A 211 11.95 0.51 6.33
N TRP A 212 11.04 -0.46 6.17
CA TRP A 212 9.90 -0.69 7.07
C TRP A 212 10.32 -0.76 8.55
N ILE A 213 11.51 -1.29 8.84
CA ILE A 213 12.03 -1.44 10.20
C ILE A 213 12.22 -0.10 10.91
N PHE A 214 12.46 0.97 10.14
CA PHE A 214 12.51 2.33 10.67
C PHE A 214 11.12 2.80 11.14
N PHE A 215 10.07 2.48 10.39
CA PHE A 215 8.69 2.81 10.77
C PHE A 215 8.20 1.97 11.95
N ARG A 216 8.64 0.71 12.06
CA ARG A 216 8.46 -0.10 13.28
C ARG A 216 9.11 0.56 14.50
N TYR A 217 10.34 1.05 14.35
CA TYR A 217 11.00 1.78 15.44
C TYR A 217 10.22 3.04 15.83
N ILE A 218 9.73 3.83 14.87
CA ILE A 218 8.93 5.03 15.12
C ILE A 218 7.63 4.67 15.86
N SER A 219 6.87 3.68 15.36
CA SER A 219 5.60 3.30 15.97
C SER A 219 5.77 2.80 17.40
N GLU A 220 6.83 2.03 17.69
CA GLU A 220 7.07 1.50 19.03
C GLU A 220 7.63 2.53 20.02
N HIS A 221 8.43 3.49 19.55
CA HIS A 221 9.25 4.34 20.44
C HIS A 221 8.88 5.82 20.43
N MET A 222 8.18 6.30 19.41
CA MET A 222 7.81 7.72 19.25
C MET A 222 6.33 7.96 19.48
N VAL A 223 5.79 7.40 20.58
CA VAL A 223 4.35 7.42 20.91
C VAL A 223 3.96 8.75 21.59
N PRO A 224 2.88 9.44 21.16
CA PRO A 224 2.36 10.63 21.83
C PRO A 224 1.83 10.30 23.23
N SER A 225 1.85 11.27 24.15
CA SER A 225 1.52 11.03 25.56
C SER A 225 0.11 10.48 25.84
N ASN A 226 -0.83 10.63 24.89
CA ASN A 226 -2.20 10.09 24.97
C ASN A 226 -2.59 9.35 23.68
N GLY A 227 -1.62 8.87 22.92
CA GLY A 227 -1.80 8.25 21.60
C GLY A 227 -1.23 6.84 21.53
N ASN A 228 -1.11 6.33 20.31
CA ASN A 228 -0.41 5.07 20.01
C ASN A 228 0.64 5.29 18.90
N GLY A 229 1.43 4.26 18.61
CA GLY A 229 2.45 4.32 17.55
C GLY A 229 1.88 4.60 16.16
N TYR A 230 0.70 4.06 15.87
CA TYR A 230 0.01 4.22 14.60
C TYR A 230 -0.40 5.67 14.36
N GLU A 231 -0.79 6.39 15.42
CA GLU A 231 -1.05 7.83 15.37
C GLU A 231 0.18 8.61 14.90
N THR A 232 1.39 8.23 15.33
CA THR A 232 2.62 8.88 14.85
C THR A 232 2.81 8.70 13.35
N ILE A 233 2.57 7.49 12.83
CA ILE A 233 2.67 7.23 11.38
C ILE A 233 1.56 7.96 10.62
N ARG A 234 0.31 7.90 11.10
CA ARG A 234 -0.82 8.62 10.52
C ARG A 234 -0.59 10.13 10.45
N ASN A 235 0.01 10.72 11.49
CA ASN A 235 0.37 12.14 11.51
C ASN A 235 1.40 12.54 10.44
N ILE A 236 2.19 11.59 9.91
CA ILE A 236 3.07 11.85 8.76
C ILE A 236 2.20 12.13 7.53
N PHE A 237 1.27 11.23 7.21
CA PHE A 237 0.36 11.37 6.07
C PHE A 237 -0.61 12.55 6.20
N GLU A 238 -1.13 12.82 7.39
CA GLU A 238 -1.99 14.00 7.62
C GLU A 238 -1.27 15.34 7.38
N LYS A 239 0.05 15.37 7.56
CA LYS A 239 0.86 16.54 7.19
C LYS A 239 1.20 16.54 5.71
N ASP A 240 1.45 15.36 5.16
CA ASP A 240 1.83 15.16 3.75
C ASP A 240 0.79 15.70 2.77
N ILE A 241 -0.49 15.73 3.15
CA ILE A 241 -1.58 16.37 2.39
C ILE A 241 -1.21 17.78 1.88
N PHE A 242 -0.40 18.52 2.65
CA PHE A 242 -0.04 19.92 2.35
C PHE A 242 1.35 20.07 1.73
N LEU A 243 2.06 18.98 1.45
CA LEU A 243 3.46 18.95 1.06
C LEU A 243 3.64 18.49 -0.39
N SER A 244 2.74 18.88 -1.31
CA SER A 244 2.89 18.66 -2.75
C SER A 244 2.42 19.86 -3.55
N ASP A 245 2.96 20.03 -4.77
CA ASP A 245 2.56 21.11 -5.69
C ASP A 245 1.83 20.64 -6.95
N GLY A 246 1.42 19.38 -6.98
CA GLY A 246 0.63 18.79 -8.06
C GLY A 246 1.45 18.12 -9.15
N ASP A 247 2.78 18.22 -9.09
CA ASP A 247 3.68 17.42 -9.92
C ASP A 247 4.64 16.56 -9.06
N TYR A 248 4.99 16.98 -7.84
CA TYR A 248 5.96 16.28 -6.98
C TYR A 248 5.68 16.39 -5.47
N ASP A 249 6.25 15.45 -4.71
CA ASP A 249 6.45 15.57 -3.26
C ASP A 249 7.38 16.74 -2.92
N LYS A 250 7.05 17.50 -1.87
CA LYS A 250 7.82 18.62 -1.31
C LYS A 250 8.14 18.45 0.17
N SER A 251 7.95 17.26 0.73
CA SER A 251 8.21 17.00 2.15
C SER A 251 9.63 17.38 2.61
N ILE A 252 10.63 17.34 1.71
CA ILE A 252 12.03 17.70 1.99
C ILE A 252 12.26 19.24 1.96
N GLU A 253 11.36 20.01 1.33
CA GLU A 253 11.48 21.48 1.22
C GLU A 253 10.91 22.25 2.41
N ALA A 254 10.13 21.57 3.28
CA ALA A 254 9.35 22.16 4.38
C ALA A 254 10.05 22.11 5.75
#